data_AF-A0A954Y4H3-F1
#
_entry.id   AF-A0A954Y4H3-F1
#
_cell.length_a   1.000
_cell.length_b   1.000
_cell.length_c   1.000
_cell.angle_alpha   90.00
_cell.angle_beta   90.00
_cell.angle_gamma   90.00
#
_symmetry.space_group_name_H-M   'P 1'
#
loop_
_entity.id
_entity.type
_entity.pdbx_description
1 polymer ?
#
loop_
_entity_poly.entity_id
_entity_poly.type
_entity_poly.pdbx_seq_one_letter_code
_entity_poly.pdbx_strand_id
1 'polypeptide(L)'
;PDIEAFEHRFSWQPQRHLRLTQRLGRLGEALLALKETEYLGHPREGDAHERADRLVEEVLAQLEEKWGTVGKEKGLVSRVKALRTVILPDIIDKKVSPAEYDDRWRDLAKGYYLQQIAHYPRGYIGGGNDLPERLMETIERMTEDFTDETHYHGPLHCVIQVGDAIEVGAKRDRSAERDPIMIETARQIQGMLDGLVAERREKLADK
;
A
#
# COMPACT_ATOMS: atom_id res chain seq x y z
N PRO A 1 -16.74 -0.94 8.57
CA PRO A 1 -15.57 -0.96 9.47
C PRO A 1 -15.73 0.01 10.65
N ASP A 2 -15.44 -0.44 11.87
CA ASP A 2 -15.61 0.33 13.10
C ASP A 2 -14.31 1.07 13.46
N ILE A 3 -14.28 2.37 13.14
CA ILE A 3 -13.16 3.25 13.45
C ILE A 3 -12.96 3.46 14.96
N GLU A 4 -14.00 3.35 15.77
CA GLU A 4 -13.89 3.51 17.23
C GLU A 4 -13.24 2.27 17.84
N ALA A 5 -13.61 1.08 17.37
CA ALA A 5 -12.92 -0.15 17.76
C ALA A 5 -11.43 -0.07 17.41
N PHE A 6 -11.08 0.51 16.26
CA PHE A 6 -9.68 0.68 15.88
C PHE A 6 -8.94 1.70 16.76
N GLU A 7 -9.55 2.85 17.06
CA GLU A 7 -9.01 3.82 18.04
C GLU A 7 -8.82 3.20 19.42
N HIS A 8 -9.73 2.34 19.87
CA HIS A 8 -9.59 1.60 21.13
C HIS A 8 -8.40 0.64 21.13
N ARG A 9 -8.07 0.00 19.99
CA ARG A 9 -6.85 -0.82 19.88
C ARG A 9 -5.57 -0.01 20.06
N PHE A 10 -5.60 1.30 19.78
CA PHE A 10 -4.53 2.26 20.09
C PHE A 10 -4.55 2.77 21.54
N SER A 11 -5.44 2.24 22.39
CA SER A 11 -5.72 2.76 23.74
C SER A 11 -6.22 4.22 23.73
N TRP A 12 -6.80 4.68 22.63
CA TRP A 12 -7.36 6.03 22.52
C TRP A 12 -8.82 6.06 22.95
N GLN A 13 -9.26 7.21 23.46
CA GLN A 13 -10.68 7.51 23.55
C GLN A 13 -11.21 7.83 22.15
N PRO A 14 -12.46 7.47 21.82
CA PRO A 14 -13.03 7.78 20.51
C PRO A 14 -12.92 9.26 20.16
N GLN A 15 -12.27 9.58 19.05
CA GLN A 15 -11.98 10.97 18.66
C GLN A 15 -13.17 11.63 17.94
N ARG A 16 -14.38 11.49 18.50
CA ARG A 16 -15.66 11.92 17.88
C ARG A 16 -15.77 13.42 17.60
N HIS A 17 -14.90 14.23 18.20
CA HIS A 17 -14.81 15.67 17.96
C HIS A 17 -14.14 16.01 16.61
N LEU A 18 -13.52 15.03 15.96
CA LEU A 18 -12.84 15.17 14.66
C LEU A 18 -13.68 14.55 13.54
N ARG A 19 -13.50 15.06 12.32
CA ARG A 19 -14.04 14.41 11.11
C ARG A 19 -13.32 13.08 10.86
N LEU A 20 -13.99 12.16 10.18
CA LEU A 20 -13.43 10.83 9.89
C LEU A 20 -12.05 10.88 9.22
N THR A 21 -11.85 11.75 8.23
CA THR A 21 -10.55 11.93 7.56
C THR A 21 -9.45 12.40 8.50
N GLN A 22 -9.77 13.26 9.47
CA GLN A 22 -8.82 13.72 10.49
C GLN A 22 -8.47 12.60 11.47
N ARG A 23 -9.45 11.76 11.84
CA ARG A 23 -9.25 10.57 12.68
C ARG A 23 -8.31 9.57 11.99
N LEU A 24 -8.55 9.30 10.71
CA LEU A 24 -7.68 8.46 9.87
C LEU A 24 -6.27 9.05 9.74
N GLY A 25 -6.15 10.36 9.53
CA GLY A 25 -4.86 11.03 9.50
C GLY A 25 -4.05 10.81 10.78
N ARG A 26 -4.68 10.99 11.95
CA ARG A 26 -4.03 10.74 13.25
C ARG A 26 -3.62 9.28 13.45
N LEU A 27 -4.48 8.33 13.08
CA LEU A 27 -4.15 6.90 13.14
C LEU A 27 -2.97 6.57 12.21
N GLY A 28 -2.95 7.13 11.00
CA GLY A 28 -1.85 6.96 10.05
C GLY A 28 -0.54 7.52 10.58
N GLU A 29 -0.57 8.71 11.19
CA GLU A 29 0.60 9.30 11.85
C GLU A 29 1.11 8.43 13.01
N ALA A 30 0.21 7.85 13.81
CA ALA A 30 0.57 6.97 14.91
C ALA A 30 1.19 5.66 14.41
N LEU A 31 0.59 5.02 13.39
CA LEU A 31 1.14 3.83 12.75
C LEU A 31 2.54 4.10 12.19
N LEU A 32 2.72 5.23 11.50
CA LEU A 32 4.02 5.62 10.96
C LEU A 32 5.05 5.84 12.07
N ALA A 33 4.68 6.55 13.15
CA ALA A 33 5.57 6.78 14.30
C ALA A 33 6.02 5.48 14.98
N LEU A 34 5.15 4.46 15.04
CA LEU A 34 5.53 3.12 15.52
C LEU A 34 6.60 2.49 14.63
N LYS A 35 6.44 2.58 13.31
CA LYS A 35 7.42 2.03 12.35
C LYS A 35 8.73 2.80 12.30
N GLU A 36 8.69 4.12 12.45
CA GLU A 36 9.89 4.95 12.62
C GLU A 36 10.63 4.58 13.91
N THR A 37 9.92 4.36 15.01
CA THR A 37 10.54 3.91 16.26
C THR A 37 11.16 2.51 16.11
N GLU A 38 10.46 1.58 15.45
CA GLU A 38 10.94 0.22 15.19
C GLU A 38 12.23 0.20 14.36
N TYR A 39 12.30 1.00 13.28
CA TYR A 39 13.42 0.93 12.33
C TYR A 39 14.50 1.99 12.52
N LEU A 40 14.18 3.13 13.13
CA LEU A 40 15.08 4.27 13.31
C LEU A 40 15.33 4.62 14.79
N GLY A 41 14.62 3.94 15.72
CA GLY A 41 14.74 4.15 17.15
C GLY A 41 14.00 5.38 17.71
N HIS A 42 13.43 6.22 16.84
CA HIS A 42 12.67 7.41 17.24
C HIS A 42 11.65 7.81 16.16
N PRO A 43 10.51 8.42 16.54
CA PRO A 43 9.60 9.03 15.58
C PRO A 43 10.19 10.32 15.01
N ARG A 44 9.82 10.66 13.77
CA ARG A 44 10.24 11.90 13.11
C ARG A 44 9.12 12.93 13.10
N GLU A 45 9.50 14.20 12.99
CA GLU A 45 8.59 15.33 12.84
C GLU A 45 8.43 15.75 11.37
N GLY A 46 7.34 16.47 11.08
CA GLY A 46 7.01 16.99 9.75
C GLY A 46 5.87 16.25 9.04
N ASP A 47 5.69 16.55 7.75
CA ASP A 47 4.62 15.98 6.93
C ASP A 47 4.69 14.45 6.90
N ALA A 48 3.57 13.79 7.20
CA ALA A 48 3.50 12.34 7.35
C ALA A 48 3.86 11.57 6.08
N HIS A 49 3.47 12.07 4.90
CA HIS A 49 3.79 11.40 3.64
C HIS A 49 5.27 11.54 3.29
N GLU A 50 5.87 12.71 3.50
CA GLU A 50 7.32 12.87 3.32
C GLU A 50 8.12 11.99 4.29
N ARG A 51 7.67 11.89 5.54
CA ARG A 51 8.25 10.99 6.53
C ARG A 51 8.16 9.52 6.09
N ALA A 52 7.00 9.09 5.61
CA ALA A 52 6.77 7.77 5.06
C ALA A 52 7.69 7.46 3.87
N ASP A 53 7.78 8.37 2.89
CA ASP A 53 8.64 8.21 1.72
C ASP A 53 10.11 8.07 2.11
N ARG A 54 10.58 8.91 3.05
CA ARG A 54 11.96 8.83 3.59
C ARG A 54 12.21 7.53 4.33
N LEU A 55 11.29 7.11 5.20
CA LEU A 55 11.41 5.84 5.92
C LEU A 55 11.49 4.66 4.94
N VAL A 56 10.62 4.67 3.92
CA VAL A 56 10.60 3.63 2.89
C VAL A 56 11.94 3.56 2.15
N GLU A 57 12.44 4.70 1.65
CA GLU A 57 13.68 4.72 0.89
C GLU A 57 14.90 4.34 1.74
N GLU A 58 15.01 4.86 2.96
CA GLU A 58 16.16 4.59 3.83
C GLU A 58 16.25 3.10 4.22
N VAL A 59 15.14 2.50 4.66
CA VAL A 59 15.12 1.10 5.07
C VAL A 59 15.32 0.19 3.86
N LEU A 60 14.73 0.53 2.71
CA LEU A 60 14.89 -0.24 1.49
C LEU A 60 16.34 -0.19 0.98
N ALA A 61 16.97 0.97 0.97
CA ALA A 61 18.36 1.12 0.53
C ALA A 61 19.31 0.27 1.40
N GLN A 62 19.11 0.23 2.72
CA GLN A 62 19.88 -0.63 3.62
C GLN A 62 19.71 -2.12 3.31
N LEU A 63 18.47 -2.56 3.02
CA LEU A 63 18.21 -3.94 2.62
C LEU A 63 18.87 -4.25 1.27
N GLU A 64 18.78 -3.34 0.31
CA GLU A 64 19.35 -3.53 -1.01
C GLU A 64 20.87 -3.61 -0.99
N GLU A 65 21.52 -2.80 -0.16
CA GLU A 65 22.96 -2.86 0.10
C GLU A 65 23.33 -4.21 0.72
N LYS A 66 22.62 -4.62 1.78
CA LYS A 66 22.84 -5.91 2.47
C LYS A 66 22.72 -7.10 1.52
N TRP A 67 21.76 -7.07 0.60
CA TRP A 67 21.43 -8.20 -0.29
C TRP A 67 21.96 -8.05 -1.72
N GLY A 68 22.76 -7.01 -2.01
CA GLY A 68 23.35 -6.79 -3.33
C GLY A 68 22.30 -6.64 -4.44
N THR A 69 21.21 -5.90 -4.17
CA THR A 69 20.11 -5.66 -5.12
C THR A 69 19.99 -4.20 -5.56
N VAL A 70 20.89 -3.33 -5.10
CA VAL A 70 20.95 -1.91 -5.45
C VAL A 70 20.87 -1.71 -6.98
N GLY A 71 19.96 -0.84 -7.41
CA GLY A 71 19.84 -0.42 -8.81
C GLY A 71 19.33 -1.48 -9.80
N LYS A 72 18.92 -2.67 -9.33
CA LYS A 72 18.40 -3.74 -10.21
C LYS A 72 17.01 -3.44 -10.75
N GLU A 73 16.18 -2.77 -9.97
CA GLU A 73 14.76 -2.55 -10.27
C GLU A 73 14.35 -1.11 -9.98
N LYS A 74 13.26 -0.67 -10.60
CA LYS A 74 12.64 0.65 -10.34
C LYS A 74 11.29 0.46 -9.65
N GLY A 75 11.01 1.33 -8.68
CA GLY A 75 9.77 1.31 -7.90
C GLY A 75 9.80 0.29 -6.76
N LEU A 76 9.13 0.63 -5.67
CA LEU A 76 9.17 -0.11 -4.41
C LEU A 76 8.81 -1.60 -4.57
N VAL A 77 7.69 -1.91 -5.24
CA VAL A 77 7.19 -3.29 -5.34
C VAL A 77 8.20 -4.20 -6.06
N SER A 78 8.79 -3.73 -7.16
CA SER A 78 9.80 -4.48 -7.91
C SER A 78 11.09 -4.64 -7.11
N ARG A 79 11.52 -3.60 -6.38
CA ARG A 79 12.68 -3.64 -5.48
C ARG A 79 12.51 -4.67 -4.36
N VAL A 80 11.35 -4.67 -3.69
CA VAL A 80 11.00 -5.68 -2.66
C VAL A 80 10.91 -7.09 -3.26
N LYS A 81 10.39 -7.23 -4.49
CA LYS A 81 10.40 -8.51 -5.20
C LYS A 81 11.84 -8.99 -5.45
N ALA A 82 12.74 -8.11 -5.90
CA ALA A 82 14.15 -8.45 -6.11
C ALA A 82 14.82 -8.94 -4.81
N LEU A 83 14.55 -8.28 -3.67
CA LEU A 83 15.00 -8.76 -2.36
C LEU A 83 14.52 -10.19 -2.07
N ARG A 84 13.23 -10.46 -2.25
CA ARG A 84 12.65 -11.80 -2.03
C ARG A 84 13.33 -12.88 -2.88
N THR A 85 13.70 -12.57 -4.13
CA THR A 85 14.36 -13.55 -5.02
C THR A 85 15.76 -13.94 -4.55
N VAL A 86 16.43 -13.10 -3.75
CA VAL A 86 17.77 -13.38 -3.22
C VAL A 86 17.69 -13.99 -1.82
N ILE A 87 16.75 -13.54 -0.99
CA ILE A 87 16.66 -13.95 0.42
C ILE A 87 16.05 -15.35 0.58
N LEU A 88 14.95 -15.64 -0.11
CA LEU A 88 14.12 -16.83 0.10
C LEU A 88 14.77 -18.17 -0.31
N PRO A 89 15.54 -18.28 -1.41
CA PRO A 89 16.02 -19.59 -1.87
C PRO A 89 16.76 -20.40 -0.80
N ASP A 90 17.70 -19.80 -0.07
CA ASP A 90 18.46 -20.53 0.96
C ASP A 90 17.61 -20.91 2.18
N ILE A 91 16.57 -20.11 2.49
CA ILE A 91 15.62 -20.43 3.56
C ILE A 91 14.81 -21.67 3.18
N ILE A 92 14.28 -21.69 1.95
CA ILE A 92 13.48 -22.80 1.42
C ILE A 92 14.32 -24.08 1.33
N ASP A 93 15.55 -23.96 0.86
CA ASP A 93 16.51 -25.07 0.76
C ASP A 93 17.09 -25.50 2.12
N LYS A 94 16.71 -24.83 3.23
CA LYS A 94 17.20 -25.08 4.59
C LYS A 94 18.74 -25.02 4.70
N LYS A 95 19.35 -24.10 3.95
CA LYS A 95 20.80 -23.86 3.91
C LYS A 95 21.26 -22.78 4.90
N VAL A 96 20.37 -22.31 5.77
CA VAL A 96 20.63 -21.25 6.76
C VAL A 96 20.59 -21.82 8.16
N SER A 97 21.47 -21.32 9.03
CA SER A 97 21.39 -21.59 10.46
C SER A 97 20.13 -20.95 11.08
N PRO A 98 19.69 -21.38 12.28
CA PRO A 98 18.55 -20.76 12.96
C PRO A 98 18.71 -19.24 13.17
N ALA A 99 19.91 -18.78 13.52
CA ALA A 99 20.16 -17.34 13.69
C ALA A 99 20.05 -16.58 12.36
N GLU A 100 20.60 -17.14 11.27
CA GLU A 100 20.46 -16.55 9.94
C GLU A 100 19.02 -16.57 9.44
N TYR A 101 18.24 -17.61 9.78
CA TYR A 101 16.83 -17.66 9.48
C TYR A 101 16.09 -16.47 10.10
N ASP A 102 16.28 -16.23 11.39
CA ASP A 102 15.63 -15.13 12.10
C ASP A 102 16.05 -13.77 11.54
N ASP A 103 17.33 -13.58 11.22
CA ASP A 103 17.86 -12.37 10.61
C ASP A 103 17.24 -12.10 9.23
N ARG A 104 17.19 -13.12 8.37
CA ARG A 104 16.60 -13.01 7.03
C ARG A 104 15.08 -12.80 7.10
N TRP A 105 14.42 -13.44 8.05
CA TRP A 105 12.99 -13.28 8.26
C TRP A 105 12.64 -11.85 8.66
N ARG A 106 13.45 -11.21 9.53
CA ARG A 106 13.29 -9.80 9.87
C ARG A 106 13.46 -8.89 8.65
N ASP A 107 14.38 -9.19 7.74
CA ASP A 107 14.53 -8.42 6.50
C ASP A 107 13.34 -8.59 5.54
N LEU A 108 12.79 -9.79 5.43
CA LEU A 108 11.56 -10.04 4.65
C LEU A 108 10.37 -9.29 5.25
N ALA A 109 10.26 -9.28 6.58
CA ALA A 109 9.23 -8.56 7.31
C ALA A 109 9.33 -7.05 7.05
N LYS A 110 10.54 -6.47 7.08
CA LYS A 110 10.75 -5.06 6.67
C LYS A 110 10.22 -4.83 5.26
N GLY A 111 10.58 -5.67 4.29
CA GLY A 111 10.07 -5.58 2.92
C GLY A 111 8.54 -5.58 2.83
N TYR A 112 7.86 -6.41 3.64
CA TYR A 112 6.40 -6.41 3.76
C TYR A 112 5.85 -5.08 4.28
N TYR A 113 6.37 -4.56 5.39
CA TYR A 113 5.91 -3.29 5.97
C TYR A 113 6.17 -2.09 5.05
N LEU A 114 7.29 -2.06 4.34
CA LEU A 114 7.57 -0.97 3.38
C LEU A 114 6.50 -0.92 2.29
N GLN A 115 6.04 -2.08 1.80
CA GLN A 115 4.94 -2.14 0.83
C GLN A 115 3.63 -1.63 1.42
N GLN A 116 3.29 -2.01 2.66
CA GLN A 116 2.09 -1.49 3.34
C GLN A 116 2.09 0.03 3.41
N ILE A 117 3.21 0.65 3.81
CA ILE A 117 3.33 2.12 3.90
C ILE A 117 3.04 2.78 2.55
N ALA A 118 3.52 2.21 1.45
CA ALA A 118 3.29 2.76 0.11
C ALA A 118 1.85 2.62 -0.41
N HIS A 119 1.01 1.79 0.23
CA HIS A 119 -0.41 1.69 -0.11
C HIS A 119 -1.24 2.87 0.41
N TYR A 120 -0.61 3.88 1.03
CA TYR A 120 -1.24 5.11 1.49
C TYR A 120 -0.74 6.34 0.73
N PRO A 121 -1.00 6.44 -0.60
CA PRO A 121 -0.48 7.53 -1.40
C PRO A 121 -1.09 8.87 -1.01
N ARG A 122 -0.31 9.94 -1.15
CA ARG A 122 -0.77 11.31 -0.90
C ARG A 122 -2.01 11.62 -1.73
N GLY A 123 -3.02 12.20 -1.08
CA GLY A 123 -4.26 12.62 -1.74
C GLY A 123 -5.24 11.49 -2.06
N TYR A 124 -5.00 10.26 -1.57
CA TYR A 124 -5.98 9.17 -1.70
C TYR A 124 -7.31 9.49 -1.01
N ILE A 125 -7.19 10.01 0.21
CA ILE A 125 -8.27 10.56 1.04
C ILE A 125 -7.84 11.94 1.57
N GLY A 126 -8.79 12.73 2.06
CA GLY A 126 -8.56 14.08 2.59
C GLY A 126 -8.64 15.20 1.56
N GLY A 127 -8.99 14.88 0.30
CA GLY A 127 -9.08 15.85 -0.80
C GLY A 127 -10.41 16.62 -0.88
N GLY A 128 -11.34 16.39 0.06
CA GLY A 128 -12.65 17.04 0.11
C GLY A 128 -13.71 16.43 -0.81
N ASN A 129 -13.33 15.52 -1.71
CA ASN A 129 -14.22 14.77 -2.62
C ASN A 129 -13.99 13.25 -2.51
N ASP A 130 -13.75 12.80 -1.27
CA ASP A 130 -13.47 11.41 -0.97
C ASP A 130 -14.73 10.56 -1.13
N LEU A 131 -14.61 9.46 -1.86
CA LEU A 131 -15.69 8.48 -1.95
C LEU A 131 -15.80 7.73 -0.62
N PRO A 132 -17.03 7.44 -0.13
CA PRO A 132 -17.24 6.59 1.05
C PRO A 132 -16.49 5.26 0.96
N GLU A 133 -16.39 4.69 -0.24
CA GLU A 133 -15.69 3.45 -0.52
C GLU A 133 -14.18 3.56 -0.25
N ARG A 134 -13.54 4.70 -0.59
CA ARG A 134 -12.10 4.92 -0.29
C ARG A 134 -11.85 5.07 1.21
N LEU A 135 -12.76 5.70 1.94
CA LEU A 135 -12.67 5.83 3.39
C LEU A 135 -12.82 4.44 4.05
N MET A 136 -13.80 3.65 3.60
CA MET A 136 -14.02 2.29 4.06
C MET A 136 -12.80 1.39 3.84
N GLU A 137 -12.31 1.35 2.60
CA GLU A 137 -11.10 0.61 2.21
C GLU A 137 -9.89 1.04 3.05
N THR A 138 -9.74 2.35 3.30
CA THR A 138 -8.63 2.85 4.13
C THR A 138 -8.73 2.36 5.56
N ILE A 139 -9.92 2.35 6.17
CA ILE A 139 -10.10 1.82 7.54
C ILE A 139 -9.80 0.33 7.57
N GLU A 140 -10.30 -0.43 6.60
CA GLU A 140 -10.08 -1.87 6.49
C GLU A 140 -8.59 -2.19 6.34
N ARG A 141 -7.91 -1.52 5.41
CA ARG A 141 -6.47 -1.68 5.20
C ARG A 141 -5.66 -1.30 6.43
N MET A 142 -5.96 -0.19 7.10
CA MET A 142 -5.25 0.19 8.33
C MET A 142 -5.48 -0.80 9.47
N THR A 143 -6.69 -1.36 9.56
CA THR A 143 -7.00 -2.38 10.56
C THR A 143 -6.22 -3.66 10.26
N GLU A 144 -6.27 -4.14 9.01
CA GLU A 144 -5.53 -5.33 8.56
C GLU A 144 -4.02 -5.14 8.75
N ASP A 145 -3.45 -4.01 8.35
CA ASP A 145 -2.02 -3.74 8.50
C ASP A 145 -1.59 -3.69 9.98
N PHE A 146 -2.50 -3.31 10.88
CA PHE A 146 -2.22 -3.25 12.32
C PHE A 146 -2.43 -4.60 13.03
N THR A 147 -3.41 -5.40 12.60
CA THR A 147 -3.82 -6.61 13.32
C THR A 147 -3.45 -7.91 12.61
N ASP A 148 -3.09 -7.85 11.33
CA ASP A 148 -2.95 -8.99 10.42
C ASP A 148 -4.26 -9.82 10.33
N GLU A 149 -5.41 -9.17 10.57
CA GLU A 149 -6.74 -9.80 10.57
C GLU A 149 -7.69 -9.07 9.61
N THR A 150 -8.23 -9.80 8.64
CA THR A 150 -9.26 -9.28 7.73
C THR A 150 -10.66 -9.49 8.32
N HIS A 151 -11.49 -8.44 8.27
CA HIS A 151 -12.88 -8.49 8.73
C HIS A 151 -13.84 -8.18 7.58
N TYR A 152 -14.84 -9.04 7.37
CA TYR A 152 -15.84 -8.83 6.33
C TYR A 152 -16.90 -7.82 6.75
N HIS A 153 -17.05 -6.75 5.98
CA HIS A 153 -18.11 -5.74 6.14
C HIS A 153 -19.04 -5.76 4.93
N GLY A 154 -20.14 -6.52 4.99
CA GLY A 154 -21.08 -6.63 3.88
C GLY A 154 -22.56 -6.65 4.28
N PRO A 155 -23.46 -6.78 3.28
CA PRO A 155 -23.21 -6.93 1.84
C PRO A 155 -22.80 -5.61 1.15
N LEU A 156 -21.86 -5.69 0.20
CA LEU A 156 -21.43 -4.56 -0.63
C LEU A 156 -22.01 -4.65 -2.04
N HIS A 157 -22.34 -3.49 -2.62
CA HIS A 157 -22.73 -3.39 -4.03
C HIS A 157 -21.50 -3.28 -4.91
N CYS A 158 -21.42 -4.12 -5.95
CA CYS A 158 -20.34 -4.11 -6.93
C CYS A 158 -20.89 -3.83 -8.33
N VAL A 159 -20.22 -2.95 -9.07
CA VAL A 159 -20.45 -2.76 -10.51
C VAL A 159 -19.25 -3.34 -11.23
N ILE A 160 -19.50 -4.28 -12.15
CA ILE A 160 -18.48 -4.84 -13.02
C ILE A 160 -18.73 -4.30 -14.43
N GLN A 161 -17.74 -3.63 -14.98
CA GLN A 161 -17.74 -3.16 -16.36
C GLN A 161 -16.66 -3.91 -17.14
N VAL A 162 -17.03 -4.40 -18.31
CA VAL A 162 -16.10 -5.07 -19.24
C VAL A 162 -15.94 -4.13 -20.44
N GLY A 163 -14.70 -3.78 -20.73
CA GLY A 163 -14.34 -2.94 -21.87
C GLY A 163 -14.27 -3.73 -23.18
N ASP A 164 -14.01 -3.00 -24.26
CA ASP A 164 -13.83 -3.60 -25.58
C ASP A 164 -12.56 -4.48 -25.63
N ALA A 165 -12.56 -5.44 -26.54
CA ALA A 165 -11.39 -6.28 -26.76
C ALA A 165 -10.20 -5.45 -27.30
N ILE A 166 -9.01 -5.69 -26.75
CA ILE A 166 -7.76 -5.14 -27.29
C ILE A 166 -7.18 -6.16 -28.26
N GLU A 167 -7.06 -5.79 -29.53
CA GLU A 167 -6.43 -6.64 -30.53
C GLU A 167 -4.92 -6.76 -30.26
N VAL A 168 -4.42 -8.00 -30.17
CA VAL A 168 -3.00 -8.28 -29.92
C VAL A 168 -2.38 -8.88 -31.18
N GLY A 169 -1.33 -8.24 -31.69
CA GLY A 169 -0.58 -8.75 -32.82
C GLY A 169 0.16 -10.06 -32.47
N ALA A 170 0.34 -10.94 -33.47
CA ALA A 170 1.04 -12.22 -33.29
C ALA A 170 2.53 -12.08 -32.94
N LYS A 171 3.11 -10.87 -33.06
CA LYS A 171 4.50 -10.58 -32.75
C LYS A 171 4.58 -9.46 -31.73
N ARG A 172 5.36 -9.68 -30.67
CA ARG A 172 5.68 -8.65 -29.68
C ARG A 172 6.80 -7.76 -30.19
N ASP A 173 6.57 -6.45 -30.20
CA ASP A 173 7.64 -5.48 -30.41
C ASP A 173 8.52 -5.42 -29.16
N ARG A 174 9.79 -5.84 -29.30
CA ARG A 174 10.78 -5.85 -28.22
C ARG A 174 11.60 -4.55 -28.16
N SER A 175 11.42 -3.64 -29.12
CA SER A 175 12.12 -2.37 -29.18
C SER A 175 11.42 -1.25 -28.41
N ALA A 176 10.13 -1.41 -28.11
CA ALA A 176 9.36 -0.46 -27.33
C ALA A 176 9.77 -0.46 -25.85
N GLU A 177 9.99 0.73 -25.27
CA GLU A 177 10.32 0.90 -23.84
C GLU A 177 9.20 0.37 -22.93
N ARG A 178 7.94 0.48 -23.37
CA ARG A 178 6.76 -0.06 -22.71
C ARG A 178 5.90 -0.78 -23.73
N ASP A 179 5.30 -1.88 -23.29
CA ASP A 179 4.44 -2.70 -24.14
C ASP A 179 3.17 -1.90 -24.53
N PRO A 180 2.90 -1.67 -25.84
CA PRO A 180 1.75 -0.89 -26.29
C PRO A 180 0.42 -1.46 -25.79
N ILE A 181 0.30 -2.78 -25.66
CA ILE A 181 -0.90 -3.44 -25.15
C ILE A 181 -1.12 -3.09 -23.68
N MET A 182 -0.04 -3.02 -22.88
CA MET A 182 -0.13 -2.63 -21.47
C MET A 182 -0.52 -1.15 -21.32
N ILE A 183 -0.01 -0.28 -22.19
CA ILE A 183 -0.40 1.15 -22.21
C ILE A 183 -1.89 1.28 -22.51
N GLU A 184 -2.36 0.60 -23.56
CA GLU A 184 -3.76 0.65 -23.97
C GLU A 184 -4.68 0.04 -22.91
N THR A 185 -4.27 -1.07 -22.30
CA THR A 185 -5.00 -1.70 -21.18
C THR A 185 -5.15 -0.74 -20.01
N ALA A 186 -4.05 -0.09 -19.60
CA ALA A 186 -4.09 0.88 -18.51
C ALA A 186 -4.99 2.08 -18.85
N ARG A 187 -4.94 2.57 -20.09
CA ARG A 187 -5.79 3.67 -20.58
C ARG A 187 -7.27 3.29 -20.53
N GLN A 188 -7.66 2.12 -21.03
CA GLN A 188 -9.05 1.66 -21.04
C GLN A 188 -9.58 1.44 -19.62
N ILE A 189 -8.81 0.75 -18.76
CA ILE A 189 -9.19 0.51 -17.37
C ILE A 189 -9.36 1.84 -16.61
N GLN A 190 -8.40 2.76 -16.74
CA GLN A 190 -8.48 4.06 -16.06
C GLN A 190 -9.70 4.86 -16.53
N GLY A 191 -9.97 4.89 -17.84
CA GLY A 191 -11.15 5.58 -18.36
C GLY A 191 -12.48 5.01 -17.85
N MET A 192 -12.60 3.67 -17.76
CA MET A 192 -13.78 3.04 -17.16
C MET A 192 -13.92 3.36 -15.67
N LEU A 193 -12.81 3.30 -14.92
CA LEU A 193 -12.80 3.65 -13.50
C LEU A 193 -13.20 5.12 -13.27
N ASP A 194 -12.68 6.05 -14.08
CA ASP A 194 -13.01 7.47 -13.99
C ASP A 194 -14.51 7.71 -14.26
N GLY A 195 -15.08 7.01 -15.25
CA GLY A 195 -16.52 7.04 -15.53
C GLY A 195 -17.36 6.55 -14.35
N LEU A 196 -17.01 5.41 -13.77
CA LEU A 196 -17.69 4.85 -12.59
C LEU A 196 -17.58 5.77 -11.37
N VAL A 197 -16.42 6.41 -11.18
CA VAL A 197 -16.21 7.41 -10.11
C VAL A 197 -17.09 8.64 -10.33
N ALA A 198 -17.20 9.13 -11.57
CA ALA A 198 -18.06 10.27 -11.90
C ALA A 198 -19.54 9.96 -11.63
N GLU A 199 -20.05 8.83 -12.15
CA GLU A 199 -21.42 8.36 -11.90
C GLU A 199 -21.69 8.23 -10.39
N ARG A 200 -20.73 7.68 -9.63
CA ARG A 200 -20.88 7.53 -8.18
C ARG A 200 -21.00 8.87 -7.48
N ARG A 201 -20.23 9.88 -7.91
CA ARG A 201 -20.26 11.24 -7.34
C ARG A 201 -21.58 11.94 -7.63
N GLU A 202 -22.11 11.83 -8.85
CA GLU A 202 -23.42 12.38 -9.20
C GLU A 202 -24.52 11.81 -8.28
N LYS A 203 -24.55 10.48 -8.11
CA LYS A 203 -25.50 9.81 -7.19
C LYS A 203 -25.35 10.21 -5.72
N LEU A 204 -24.18 10.71 -5.31
CA LEU A 204 -23.96 11.21 -3.95
C LEU A 204 -24.37 12.68 -3.81
N ALA A 205 -24.29 13.47 -4.87
CA ALA A 205 -24.73 14.87 -4.87
C ALA A 205 -26.26 15.01 -4.89
N ASP A 206 -26.97 14.03 -5.45
CA ASP A 206 -28.43 13.98 -5.51
C ASP A 206 -29.11 13.53 -4.20
N LYS A 207 -28.34 13.26 -3.14
CA LYS A 207 -28.80 12.78 -1.83
C LYS A 207 -28.60 13.83 -0.73
#